data_AF-A0A7K1DNH9-F1
#
_entry.id   AF-A0A7K1DNH9-F1
#
_cell.length_a   1.000
_cell.length_b   1.000
_cell.length_c   1.000
_cell.angle_alpha   90.00
_cell.angle_beta   90.00
_cell.angle_gamma   90.00
#
_symmetry.space_group_name_H-M   'P 1'
#
loop_
_entity.id
_entity.type
_entity.pdbx_description
1 polymer ?
#
loop_
_entity_poly.entity_id
_entity_poly.type
_entity_poly.pdbx_seq_one_letter_code
_entity_poly.pdbx_strand_id
1 'polypeptide(L)'
;VENNYANLTPEDPADNPGHTARGAAADQAWWEHMPVRFDPPVDENLTIYRQVQWGGLVNMLVLDTRQYRDDQACNDAVLQTSPACDDALLPERTLLGAEQEAWVAANIRGVDKVWNVLANQTVMTDIRLGAAVLNFDQWDGYAPDRDRVLTDITEQGVENLIVLTGDIHLSGIGQLTTTANPTTAVGIEFVTTSISSGGNVPPETQGLLKALSNIIDAEASHRGYTLHTITPETWTAQYRIVDDAKVENSGVSDWKTFTVTAGTAAVAEV
;
A
#
# COMPACT_ATOMS: atom_id res chain seq x y z
N VAL A 1 -13.28 -15.49 0.36
CA VAL A 1 -13.28 -14.08 0.79
C VAL A 1 -13.38 -13.20 -0.44
N GLU A 2 -14.09 -12.08 -0.36
CA GLU A 2 -14.19 -11.09 -1.43
C GLU A 2 -12.92 -10.23 -1.52
N ASN A 3 -12.74 -9.53 -2.64
CA ASN A 3 -11.56 -8.69 -2.83
C ASN A 3 -11.58 -7.50 -1.88
N ASN A 4 -12.75 -6.86 -1.74
CA ASN A 4 -12.89 -5.59 -1.07
C ASN A 4 -13.56 -5.64 0.32
N TYR A 5 -13.51 -6.77 1.02
CA TYR A 5 -14.10 -6.90 2.36
C TYR A 5 -13.43 -5.98 3.39
N ALA A 6 -14.18 -5.54 4.41
CA ALA A 6 -13.72 -4.71 5.50
C ALA A 6 -14.08 -5.36 6.84
N ASN A 7 -13.10 -6.01 7.48
CA ASN A 7 -13.34 -6.78 8.70
C ASN A 7 -14.51 -7.79 8.50
N LEU A 8 -15.62 -7.63 9.23
CA LEU A 8 -16.80 -8.50 9.13
C LEU A 8 -17.80 -8.04 8.06
N THR A 9 -17.50 -6.98 7.33
CA THR A 9 -18.35 -6.43 6.26
C THR A 9 -17.89 -6.97 4.89
N PRO A 10 -18.76 -7.67 4.14
CA PRO A 10 -18.45 -8.08 2.77
C PRO A 10 -18.52 -6.88 1.80
N GLU A 11 -17.91 -7.03 0.62
CA GLU A 11 -18.01 -6.06 -0.49
C GLU A 11 -19.42 -6.09 -1.09
N ASP A 12 -19.97 -7.28 -1.33
CA ASP A 12 -21.37 -7.46 -1.75
C ASP A 12 -22.26 -7.74 -0.53
N PRO A 13 -23.19 -6.85 -0.17
CA PRO A 13 -24.13 -7.09 0.93
C PRO A 13 -24.95 -8.39 0.79
N ALA A 14 -25.11 -8.91 -0.43
CA ALA A 14 -25.78 -10.18 -0.69
C ALA A 14 -24.98 -11.40 -0.19
N ASP A 15 -23.66 -11.26 -0.03
CA ASP A 15 -22.75 -12.32 0.46
C ASP A 15 -22.63 -12.33 1.99
N ASN A 16 -23.26 -11.39 2.69
CA ASN A 16 -23.27 -11.33 4.15
C ASN A 16 -23.69 -12.67 4.82
N PRO A 17 -24.71 -13.41 4.31
CA PRO A 17 -24.96 -14.77 4.76
C PRO A 17 -23.79 -15.70 4.40
N GLY A 18 -22.95 -16.02 5.39
CA GLY A 18 -21.82 -16.94 5.24
C GLY A 18 -20.47 -16.26 4.98
N HIS A 19 -20.41 -14.93 4.97
CA HIS A 19 -19.15 -14.16 4.90
C HIS A 19 -18.11 -14.68 5.91
N THR A 20 -18.49 -14.79 7.19
CA THR A 20 -17.57 -15.22 8.25
C THR A 20 -17.07 -16.66 8.08
N ALA A 21 -17.95 -17.58 7.70
CA ALA A 21 -17.58 -18.96 7.39
C ALA A 21 -16.66 -19.04 6.16
N ARG A 22 -16.88 -18.17 5.16
CA ARG A 22 -16.05 -18.03 3.96
C ARG A 22 -14.70 -17.39 4.30
N GLY A 23 -14.64 -16.48 5.27
CA GLY A 23 -13.44 -15.88 5.85
C GLY A 23 -12.57 -16.94 6.52
N ALA A 24 -13.11 -17.66 7.50
CA ALA A 24 -12.41 -18.74 8.19
C ALA A 24 -11.88 -19.82 7.22
N ALA A 25 -12.67 -20.21 6.22
CA ALA A 25 -12.23 -21.14 5.18
C ALA A 25 -11.10 -20.57 4.29
N ALA A 26 -11.13 -19.27 4.01
CA ALA A 26 -10.09 -18.59 3.25
C ALA A 26 -8.78 -18.48 4.04
N ASP A 27 -8.84 -18.14 5.33
CA ASP A 27 -7.68 -18.09 6.22
C ASP A 27 -7.02 -19.46 6.34
N GLN A 28 -7.82 -20.51 6.53
CA GLN A 28 -7.33 -21.90 6.54
C GLN A 28 -6.64 -22.25 5.21
N ALA A 29 -7.28 -21.97 4.07
CA ALA A 29 -6.69 -22.27 2.77
C ALA A 29 -5.40 -21.48 2.51
N TRP A 30 -5.36 -20.21 2.91
CA TRP A 30 -4.15 -19.38 2.81
C TRP A 30 -3.02 -19.94 3.68
N TRP A 31 -3.30 -20.29 4.93
CA TRP A 31 -2.33 -20.87 5.85
C TRP A 31 -1.78 -22.21 5.33
N GLU A 32 -2.63 -23.08 4.78
CA GLU A 32 -2.23 -24.38 4.22
C GLU A 32 -1.31 -24.27 2.99
N HIS A 33 -1.42 -23.17 2.23
CA HIS A 33 -0.73 -23.00 0.94
C HIS A 33 0.38 -21.94 0.95
N MET A 34 0.55 -21.21 2.05
CA MET A 34 1.62 -20.23 2.21
C MET A 34 2.71 -20.74 3.15
N PRO A 35 3.99 -20.45 2.87
CA PRO A 35 5.11 -20.91 3.70
C PRO A 35 5.26 -20.05 4.96
N VAL A 36 4.26 -20.07 5.84
CA VAL A 36 4.19 -19.26 7.06
C VAL A 36 4.48 -20.06 8.32
N ARG A 37 4.79 -19.34 9.39
CA ARG A 37 5.09 -19.91 10.72
C ARG A 37 4.02 -19.61 11.76
N PHE A 38 2.88 -19.07 11.33
CA PHE A 38 1.77 -18.76 12.21
C PHE A 38 1.13 -20.05 12.72
N ASP A 39 0.57 -19.98 13.92
CA ASP A 39 -0.32 -21.04 14.39
C ASP A 39 -1.51 -21.19 13.41
N PRO A 40 -2.07 -22.40 13.29
CA PRO A 40 -3.25 -22.60 12.45
C PRO A 40 -4.37 -21.62 12.84
N PRO A 41 -5.11 -21.06 11.87
CA PRO A 41 -6.20 -20.15 12.18
C PRO A 41 -7.28 -20.86 13.00
N VAL A 42 -7.87 -20.14 13.94
CA VAL A 42 -9.08 -20.55 14.66
C VAL A 42 -10.17 -19.56 14.28
N ASP A 43 -11.20 -20.05 13.59
CA ASP A 43 -12.23 -19.21 12.94
C ASP A 43 -11.60 -18.18 11.96
N GLU A 44 -12.09 -16.95 11.89
CA GLU A 44 -11.60 -15.87 11.02
C GLU A 44 -10.52 -14.99 11.68
N ASN A 45 -9.70 -15.60 12.53
CA ASN A 45 -8.69 -14.89 13.32
C ASN A 45 -7.28 -15.40 13.01
N LEU A 46 -6.74 -14.95 11.86
CA LEU A 46 -5.34 -15.15 11.49
C LEU A 46 -4.57 -13.82 11.49
N THR A 47 -3.83 -13.53 12.56
CA THR A 47 -2.93 -12.37 12.56
C THR A 47 -1.76 -12.57 11.61
N ILE A 48 -1.81 -11.92 10.43
CA ILE A 48 -0.75 -12.02 9.41
C ILE A 48 0.29 -10.91 9.51
N TYR A 49 -0.02 -9.77 10.13
CA TYR A 49 0.94 -8.67 10.22
C TYR A 49 2.12 -9.06 11.12
N ARG A 50 3.32 -8.61 10.74
CA ARG A 50 4.57 -9.08 11.35
C ARG A 50 5.74 -8.17 11.02
N GLN A 51 6.81 -8.31 11.79
CA GLN A 51 8.07 -7.62 11.55
C GLN A 51 9.12 -8.57 10.98
N VAL A 52 9.88 -8.10 9.99
CA VAL A 52 11.04 -8.79 9.43
C VAL A 52 12.23 -7.83 9.44
N GLN A 53 13.36 -8.28 9.95
CA GLN A 53 14.58 -7.48 10.03
C GLN A 53 15.73 -8.18 9.29
N TRP A 54 16.48 -7.41 8.49
CA TRP A 54 17.65 -7.90 7.77
C TRP A 54 18.91 -7.17 8.22
N GLY A 55 19.69 -7.82 9.08
CA GLY A 55 20.95 -7.28 9.59
C GLY A 55 20.78 -5.90 10.23
N GLY A 56 21.67 -4.96 9.92
CA GLY A 56 21.52 -3.54 10.26
C GLY A 56 20.80 -2.72 9.17
N LEU A 57 20.30 -3.36 8.11
CA LEU A 57 19.90 -2.66 6.90
C LEU A 57 18.41 -2.30 6.87
N VAL A 58 17.53 -3.28 7.09
CA VAL A 58 16.08 -3.10 6.90
C VAL A 58 15.32 -3.48 8.17
N ASN A 59 14.39 -2.60 8.56
CA ASN A 59 13.24 -2.90 9.41
C ASN A 59 11.98 -2.90 8.54
N MET A 60 11.33 -4.04 8.34
CA MET A 60 10.11 -4.14 7.53
C MET A 60 8.93 -4.56 8.39
N LEU A 61 7.89 -3.74 8.41
CA LEU A 61 6.60 -4.04 8.99
C LEU A 61 5.67 -4.46 7.85
N VAL A 62 5.28 -5.73 7.84
CA VAL A 62 4.31 -6.29 6.90
C VAL A 62 2.92 -6.11 7.51
N LEU A 63 2.06 -5.34 6.85
CA LEU A 63 0.77 -4.90 7.36
C LEU A 63 -0.41 -5.73 6.80
N ASP A 64 -1.58 -5.50 7.38
CA ASP A 64 -2.86 -6.07 7.00
C ASP A 64 -3.90 -4.97 6.98
N THR A 65 -4.23 -4.48 5.78
CA THR A 65 -5.18 -3.39 5.58
C THR A 65 -6.58 -3.89 5.21
N ARG A 66 -6.94 -5.12 5.60
CA ARG A 66 -8.25 -5.73 5.30
C ARG A 66 -8.96 -6.25 6.54
N GLN A 67 -8.28 -6.98 7.41
CA GLN A 67 -8.93 -7.67 8.53
C GLN A 67 -9.44 -6.71 9.63
N TYR A 68 -8.84 -5.52 9.76
CA TYR A 68 -9.08 -4.62 10.90
C TYR A 68 -9.65 -3.25 10.51
N ARG A 69 -9.87 -3.02 9.20
CA ARG A 69 -10.36 -1.74 8.71
C ARG A 69 -11.85 -1.53 8.97
N ASP A 70 -12.24 -0.27 9.05
CA ASP A 70 -13.64 0.14 8.88
C ASP A 70 -14.10 -0.10 7.44
N ASP A 71 -15.42 -0.11 7.24
CA ASP A 71 -16.03 -0.16 5.91
C ASP A 71 -15.68 1.09 5.08
N GLN A 72 -15.68 0.94 3.76
CA GLN A 72 -15.33 2.01 2.83
C GLN A 72 -16.42 3.09 2.88
N ALA A 73 -15.98 4.32 3.16
CA ALA A 73 -16.86 5.45 3.19
C ALA A 73 -17.48 5.74 1.81
N CYS A 74 -18.54 6.54 1.81
CA CYS A 74 -19.19 7.07 0.61
C CYS A 74 -19.69 5.98 -0.37
N ASN A 75 -20.10 4.81 0.15
CA ASN A 75 -20.54 3.65 -0.62
C ASN A 75 -19.46 3.11 -1.58
N ASP A 76 -18.19 3.17 -1.17
CA ASP A 76 -17.06 2.63 -1.94
C ASP A 76 -16.97 3.18 -3.37
N ALA A 77 -17.29 4.48 -3.54
CA ALA A 77 -17.34 5.08 -4.85
C ALA A 77 -15.94 5.17 -5.51
N VAL A 78 -15.82 4.69 -6.75
CA VAL A 78 -14.56 4.73 -7.50
C VAL A 78 -14.61 5.81 -8.59
N LEU A 79 -13.52 6.53 -8.78
CA LEU A 79 -13.35 7.66 -9.71
C LEU A 79 -14.38 8.78 -9.52
N GLN A 80 -14.88 8.96 -8.29
CA GLN A 80 -15.77 10.06 -7.96
C GLN A 80 -14.97 11.36 -7.74
N THR A 81 -15.36 12.42 -8.46
CA THR A 81 -14.69 13.74 -8.38
C THR A 81 -15.39 14.73 -7.44
N SER A 82 -16.41 14.27 -6.72
CA SER A 82 -17.04 15.05 -5.65
C SER A 82 -16.13 15.08 -4.41
N PRO A 83 -16.25 16.12 -3.56
CA PRO A 83 -15.60 16.10 -2.26
C PRO A 83 -15.94 14.83 -1.47
N ALA A 84 -14.98 14.36 -0.67
CA ALA A 84 -15.22 13.27 0.27
C ALA A 84 -16.42 13.55 1.17
N CYS A 85 -17.21 12.52 1.47
CA CYS A 85 -18.31 12.62 2.42
C CYS A 85 -17.77 12.73 3.86
N ASP A 86 -18.59 13.26 4.78
CA ASP A 86 -18.17 13.49 6.17
C ASP A 86 -17.64 12.23 6.86
N ASP A 87 -18.20 11.06 6.52
CA ASP A 87 -17.76 9.76 7.03
C ASP A 87 -16.28 9.51 6.74
N ALA A 88 -15.81 9.75 5.51
CA ALA A 88 -14.40 9.58 5.12
C ALA A 88 -13.43 10.51 5.88
N LEU A 89 -13.95 11.57 6.51
CA LEU A 89 -13.19 12.57 7.25
C LEU A 89 -13.20 12.35 8.76
N LEU A 90 -13.92 11.32 9.25
CA LEU A 90 -13.98 11.01 10.67
C LEU A 90 -12.58 10.70 11.23
N PRO A 91 -12.13 11.40 12.29
CA PRO A 91 -10.81 11.21 12.87
C PRO A 91 -10.54 9.80 13.38
N GLU A 92 -11.57 9.05 13.73
CA GLU A 92 -11.48 7.69 14.25
C GLU A 92 -11.42 6.61 13.17
N ARG A 93 -11.72 6.94 11.89
CA ARG A 93 -11.69 5.94 10.83
C ARG A 93 -10.30 5.34 10.70
N THR A 94 -10.27 4.04 10.48
CA THR A 94 -9.04 3.26 10.46
C THR A 94 -9.01 2.20 9.39
N LEU A 95 -7.83 2.03 8.79
CA LEU A 95 -7.47 0.96 7.87
C LEU A 95 -6.69 -0.15 8.59
N LEU A 96 -5.94 0.18 9.64
CA LEU A 96 -5.13 -0.77 10.42
C LEU A 96 -5.85 -1.33 11.65
N GLY A 97 -6.86 -0.64 12.16
CA GLY A 97 -7.38 -0.88 13.50
C GLY A 97 -6.41 -0.38 14.58
N ALA A 98 -6.95 -0.10 15.77
CA ALA A 98 -6.21 0.52 16.85
C ALA A 98 -5.00 -0.31 17.34
N GLU A 99 -5.12 -1.64 17.34
CA GLU A 99 -4.05 -2.53 17.81
C GLU A 99 -2.85 -2.56 16.86
N GLN A 100 -3.09 -2.66 15.55
CA GLN A 100 -2.02 -2.67 14.57
C GLN A 100 -1.40 -1.28 14.39
N GLU A 101 -2.19 -0.20 14.44
CA GLU A 101 -1.68 1.18 14.43
C GLU A 101 -0.70 1.40 15.60
N ALA A 102 -1.10 1.02 16.83
CA ALA A 102 -0.22 1.08 17.99
C ALA A 102 1.00 0.15 17.88
N TRP A 103 0.85 -1.02 17.26
CA TRP A 103 1.95 -1.94 17.00
C TRP A 103 2.96 -1.36 16.00
N VAL A 104 2.50 -0.67 14.94
CA VAL A 104 3.39 0.03 13.98
C VAL A 104 4.22 1.08 14.72
N ALA A 105 3.57 1.95 15.51
CA ALA A 105 4.23 2.96 16.32
C ALA A 105 5.31 2.37 17.23
N ALA A 106 5.01 1.23 17.88
CA ALA A 106 5.95 0.58 18.79
C ALA A 106 7.14 -0.09 18.09
N ASN A 107 6.98 -0.57 16.84
CA ASN A 107 7.98 -1.38 16.15
C ASN A 107 8.77 -0.63 15.08
N ILE A 108 8.41 0.62 14.80
CA ILE A 108 9.23 1.52 13.98
C ILE A 108 10.11 2.44 14.83
N ARG A 109 9.69 2.70 16.08
CA ARG A 109 10.40 3.55 17.04
C ARG A 109 11.74 2.98 17.46
N GLY A 110 12.79 3.81 17.37
CA GLY A 110 14.10 3.51 17.99
C GLY A 110 14.79 2.26 17.43
N VAL A 111 14.38 1.81 16.25
CA VAL A 111 15.01 0.67 15.59
C VAL A 111 16.28 1.16 14.89
N ASP A 112 17.41 0.60 15.31
CA ASP A 112 18.72 0.84 14.69
C ASP A 112 18.85 0.06 13.37
N LYS A 113 18.15 0.55 12.33
CA LYS A 113 18.27 0.13 10.92
C LYS A 113 18.39 1.35 10.02
N VAL A 114 19.05 1.15 8.87
CA VAL A 114 19.15 2.19 7.84
C VAL A 114 17.78 2.52 7.23
N TRP A 115 17.03 1.51 6.81
CA TRP A 115 15.75 1.67 6.11
C TRP A 115 14.59 1.14 6.95
N ASN A 116 13.50 1.92 7.01
CA ASN A 116 12.25 1.53 7.64
C ASN A 116 11.19 1.35 6.55
N VAL A 117 10.49 0.21 6.57
CA VAL A 117 9.63 -0.21 5.47
C VAL A 117 8.24 -0.57 5.97
N LEU A 118 7.22 0.02 5.37
CA LEU A 118 5.84 -0.49 5.49
C LEU A 118 5.50 -1.25 4.20
N ALA A 119 5.31 -2.56 4.31
CA ALA A 119 4.84 -3.38 3.21
C ALA A 119 3.34 -3.63 3.39
N ASN A 120 2.51 -3.08 2.51
CA ASN A 120 1.06 -3.17 2.63
C ASN A 120 0.38 -3.31 1.26
N GLN A 121 -0.94 -3.48 1.25
CA GLN A 121 -1.70 -3.88 0.09
C GLN A 121 -2.03 -2.68 -0.82
N THR A 122 -2.48 -1.56 -0.23
CA THR A 122 -3.13 -0.44 -0.93
C THR A 122 -2.26 0.81 -0.94
N VAL A 123 -2.40 1.65 -1.96
CA VAL A 123 -1.58 2.84 -2.18
C VAL A 123 -1.74 3.86 -1.06
N MET A 124 -0.61 4.28 -0.50
CA MET A 124 -0.53 5.22 0.62
C MET A 124 -0.34 6.67 0.19
N THR A 125 0.34 6.92 -0.94
CA THR A 125 0.56 8.27 -1.48
C THR A 125 -0.76 8.99 -1.69
N ASP A 126 -0.80 10.27 -1.31
CA ASP A 126 -1.96 11.13 -1.54
C ASP A 126 -2.12 11.41 -3.04
N ILE A 127 -3.16 10.83 -3.63
CA ILE A 127 -3.53 11.00 -5.04
C ILE A 127 -4.87 11.74 -5.20
N ARG A 128 -5.33 12.42 -4.15
CA ARG A 128 -6.57 13.19 -4.19
C ARG A 128 -6.48 14.35 -5.16
N LEU A 129 -7.60 14.62 -5.84
CA LEU A 129 -7.76 15.79 -6.70
C LEU A 129 -8.49 16.89 -5.92
N GLY A 130 -7.73 17.72 -5.21
CA GLY A 130 -8.30 18.68 -4.27
C GLY A 130 -9.00 17.94 -3.12
N ALA A 131 -10.31 18.13 -2.95
CA ALA A 131 -11.10 17.44 -1.93
C ALA A 131 -11.64 16.08 -2.39
N ALA A 132 -11.42 15.69 -3.65
CA ALA A 132 -11.95 14.45 -4.20
C ALA A 132 -11.05 13.24 -3.91
N VAL A 133 -11.68 12.17 -3.42
CA VAL A 133 -11.05 10.86 -3.23
C VAL A 133 -11.43 9.98 -4.42
N LEU A 134 -10.42 9.49 -5.15
CA LEU A 134 -10.63 8.71 -6.38
C LEU A 134 -10.88 7.23 -6.12
N ASN A 135 -10.50 6.72 -4.96
CA ASN A 135 -10.73 5.34 -4.57
C ASN A 135 -10.81 5.26 -3.04
N PHE A 136 -11.99 5.00 -2.49
CA PHE A 136 -12.20 4.88 -1.04
C PHE A 136 -11.64 3.58 -0.44
N ASP A 137 -11.23 2.62 -1.28
CA ASP A 137 -10.54 1.41 -0.85
C ASP A 137 -9.05 1.66 -0.48
N GLN A 138 -8.45 2.74 -0.99
CA GLN A 138 -7.04 3.08 -0.73
C GLN A 138 -6.89 3.96 0.50
N TRP A 139 -5.65 4.27 0.90
CA TRP A 139 -5.40 5.16 2.06
C TRP A 139 -6.00 6.57 1.91
N ASP A 140 -6.29 7.04 0.69
CA ASP A 140 -7.04 8.29 0.48
C ASP A 140 -8.47 8.23 1.03
N GLY A 141 -9.09 7.05 1.01
CA GLY A 141 -10.36 6.80 1.69
C GLY A 141 -10.24 6.85 3.20
N TYR A 142 -9.04 6.70 3.76
CA TYR A 142 -8.73 6.67 5.21
C TYR A 142 -7.71 7.75 5.56
N ALA A 143 -7.84 8.94 4.95
CA ALA A 143 -6.84 10.00 5.08
C ALA A 143 -6.50 10.39 6.53
N PRO A 144 -7.44 10.42 7.49
CA PRO A 144 -7.10 10.63 8.90
C PRO A 144 -6.16 9.57 9.48
N ASP A 145 -6.35 8.29 9.15
CA ASP A 145 -5.46 7.20 9.60
C ASP A 145 -4.07 7.31 8.98
N ARG A 146 -4.02 7.54 7.65
CA ARG A 146 -2.74 7.82 6.96
C ARG A 146 -1.96 8.93 7.67
N ASP A 147 -2.66 10.02 7.99
CA ASP A 147 -2.03 11.19 8.60
C ASP A 147 -1.50 10.90 10.00
N ARG A 148 -2.23 10.13 10.82
CA ARG A 148 -1.76 9.68 12.14
C ARG A 148 -0.50 8.83 12.02
N VAL A 149 -0.51 7.81 11.15
CA VAL A 149 0.63 6.90 10.95
C VAL A 149 1.86 7.67 10.47
N LEU A 150 1.74 8.49 9.42
CA LEU A 150 2.87 9.24 8.89
C LEU A 150 3.37 10.33 9.85
N THR A 151 2.47 10.95 10.62
CA THR A 151 2.84 11.94 11.64
C THR A 151 3.61 11.28 12.78
N ASP A 152 3.12 10.16 13.32
CA ASP A 152 3.81 9.45 14.41
C ASP A 152 5.21 8.99 13.98
N ILE A 153 5.36 8.44 12.77
CA ILE A 153 6.66 8.08 12.19
C ILE A 153 7.59 9.29 12.13
N THR A 154 7.08 10.44 11.67
CA THR A 154 7.86 11.68 11.54
C THR A 154 8.25 12.26 12.91
N GLU A 155 7.32 12.31 13.86
CA GLU A 155 7.54 12.83 15.22
C GLU A 155 8.51 11.97 16.03
N GLN A 156 8.57 10.67 15.73
CA GLN A 156 9.56 9.75 16.31
C GLN A 156 10.95 9.88 15.68
N GLY A 157 11.12 10.71 14.65
CA GLY A 157 12.40 10.91 13.98
C GLY A 157 12.83 9.71 13.14
N VAL A 158 11.88 8.92 12.65
CA VAL A 158 12.17 7.80 11.74
C VAL A 158 12.61 8.38 10.39
N GLU A 159 13.80 8.01 9.97
CA GLU A 159 14.33 8.37 8.65
C GLU A 159 14.18 7.20 7.67
N ASN A 160 14.35 7.50 6.37
CA ASN A 160 14.45 6.50 5.31
C ASN A 160 13.22 5.58 5.21
N LEU A 161 12.04 6.18 5.31
CA LEU A 161 10.77 5.49 5.13
C LEU A 161 10.57 5.10 3.66
N ILE A 162 10.38 3.80 3.43
CA ILE A 162 9.92 3.24 2.16
C ILE A 162 8.56 2.57 2.37
N VAL A 163 7.64 2.77 1.45
CA VAL A 163 6.36 2.06 1.43
C VAL A 163 6.28 1.22 0.16
N LEU A 164 5.87 -0.04 0.29
CA LEU A 164 5.73 -0.98 -0.83
C LEU A 164 4.27 -1.40 -0.93
N THR A 165 3.66 -1.19 -2.10
CA THR A 165 2.23 -1.41 -2.34
C THR A 165 1.92 -2.01 -3.71
N GLY A 166 0.67 -2.39 -3.92
CA GLY A 166 0.18 -2.95 -5.19
C GLY A 166 -1.27 -2.57 -5.42
N ASP A 167 -2.14 -3.58 -5.59
CA ASP A 167 -3.60 -3.49 -5.75
C ASP A 167 -4.11 -2.81 -7.02
N ILE A 168 -3.62 -1.61 -7.36
CA ILE A 168 -4.18 -0.77 -8.43
C ILE A 168 -3.77 -1.15 -9.87
N HIS A 169 -3.06 -2.27 -10.04
CA HIS A 169 -2.67 -2.86 -11.34
C HIS A 169 -1.89 -1.93 -12.29
N LEU A 170 -1.13 -0.98 -11.72
CA LEU A 170 -0.21 -0.10 -12.42
C LEU A 170 1.07 0.08 -11.59
N SER A 171 2.15 0.48 -12.26
CA SER A 171 3.39 0.85 -11.58
C SER A 171 3.38 2.33 -11.24
N GLY A 172 3.90 2.70 -10.08
CA GLY A 172 3.98 4.09 -9.65
C GLY A 172 5.08 4.33 -8.63
N ILE A 173 5.52 5.59 -8.56
CA ILE A 173 6.42 6.07 -7.51
C ILE A 173 5.89 7.39 -6.97
N GLY A 174 5.75 7.46 -5.65
CA GLY A 174 5.09 8.57 -4.96
C GLY A 174 5.91 9.11 -3.79
N GLN A 175 5.70 10.37 -3.47
CA GLN A 175 6.20 11.02 -2.27
C GLN A 175 5.12 10.99 -1.19
N LEU A 176 5.48 10.44 -0.03
CA LEU A 176 4.59 10.42 1.13
C LEU A 176 4.72 11.76 1.85
N THR A 177 3.59 12.41 2.12
CA THR A 177 3.54 13.68 2.84
C THR A 177 2.51 13.61 3.97
N THR A 178 2.66 14.48 4.96
CA THR A 178 1.65 14.67 6.02
C THR A 178 0.78 15.87 5.69
N THR A 179 -0.41 15.93 6.29
CA THR A 179 -1.31 17.08 6.17
C THR A 179 -0.65 18.37 6.70
N ALA A 180 0.17 18.25 7.75
CA ALA A 180 0.93 19.37 8.29
C ALA A 180 2.04 19.87 7.35
N ASN A 181 2.62 18.98 6.52
CA ASN A 181 3.71 19.29 5.59
C ASN A 181 3.45 18.70 4.20
N PRO A 182 2.47 19.23 3.44
CA PRO A 182 1.98 18.61 2.20
C PRO A 182 2.97 18.67 1.03
N THR A 183 4.07 19.41 1.17
CA THR A 183 5.10 19.61 0.12
C THR A 183 6.46 19.01 0.49
N THR A 184 6.58 18.39 1.66
CA THR A 184 7.86 17.82 2.13
C THR A 184 7.67 16.33 2.31
N ALA A 185 8.40 15.56 1.49
CA ALA A 185 8.36 14.11 1.55
C ALA A 185 8.93 13.60 2.88
N VAL A 186 8.18 12.75 3.57
CA VAL A 186 8.61 11.99 4.76
C VAL A 186 9.06 10.57 4.41
N GLY A 187 8.78 10.13 3.18
CA GLY A 187 9.17 8.83 2.65
C GLY A 187 8.82 8.69 1.17
N ILE A 188 9.18 7.56 0.59
CA ILE A 188 8.91 7.22 -0.82
C ILE A 188 8.09 5.94 -0.88
N GLU A 189 7.05 5.95 -1.71
CA GLU A 189 6.28 4.76 -2.03
C GLU A 189 6.65 4.22 -3.40
N PHE A 190 6.87 2.92 -3.49
CA PHE A 190 6.94 2.17 -4.74
C PHE A 190 5.70 1.29 -4.88
N VAL A 191 4.84 1.64 -5.86
CA VAL A 191 3.65 0.87 -6.22
C VAL A 191 4.02 -0.11 -7.33
N THR A 192 3.89 -1.41 -7.09
CA THR A 192 4.14 -2.47 -8.08
C THR A 192 2.86 -2.77 -8.88
N THR A 193 3.01 -2.94 -10.20
CA THR A 193 1.92 -3.42 -11.07
C THR A 193 1.50 -4.85 -10.74
N SER A 194 0.41 -5.31 -11.34
CA SER A 194 -0.03 -6.70 -11.22
C SER A 194 0.88 -7.65 -12.00
N ILE A 195 0.96 -8.90 -11.53
CA ILE A 195 1.60 -9.99 -12.28
C ILE A 195 0.80 -10.28 -13.56
N SER A 196 -0.53 -10.37 -13.47
CA SER A 196 -1.38 -10.77 -14.61
C SER A 196 -2.77 -10.14 -14.64
N SER A 197 -3.28 -9.59 -13.54
CA SER A 197 -4.57 -8.88 -13.52
C SER A 197 -4.55 -7.73 -14.52
N GLY A 198 -5.64 -7.54 -15.28
CA GLY A 198 -5.74 -6.42 -16.23
C GLY A 198 -5.61 -5.06 -15.54
N GLY A 199 -5.22 -4.01 -16.29
CA GLY A 199 -5.11 -2.67 -15.72
C GLY A 199 -6.45 -2.15 -15.20
N ASN A 200 -6.46 -1.59 -13.99
CA ASN A 200 -7.66 -1.00 -13.37
C ASN A 200 -8.03 0.35 -13.99
N VAL A 201 -7.05 1.00 -14.63
CA VAL A 201 -7.23 2.27 -15.32
C VAL A 201 -6.80 2.14 -16.78
N PRO A 202 -7.44 2.88 -17.70
CA PRO A 202 -6.97 2.98 -19.07
C PRO A 202 -5.57 3.61 -19.14
N PRO A 203 -4.66 3.13 -20.01
CA PRO A 203 -3.29 3.67 -20.13
C PRO A 203 -3.21 5.18 -20.34
N GLU A 204 -4.21 5.78 -21.00
CA GLU A 204 -4.32 7.23 -21.22
C GLU A 204 -4.43 8.05 -19.93
N THR A 205 -4.79 7.43 -18.80
CA THR A 205 -4.88 8.09 -17.49
C THR A 205 -3.50 8.37 -16.86
N GLN A 206 -2.44 7.75 -17.37
CA GLN A 206 -1.08 7.92 -16.86
C GLN A 206 -0.65 9.39 -16.80
N GLY A 207 -1.03 10.19 -17.79
CA GLY A 207 -0.72 11.63 -17.83
C GLY A 207 -1.38 12.43 -16.70
N LEU A 208 -2.57 12.01 -16.25
CA LEU A 208 -3.27 12.64 -15.12
C LEU A 208 -2.58 12.30 -13.80
N LEU A 209 -2.20 11.04 -13.59
CA LEU A 209 -1.48 10.62 -12.39
C LEU A 209 -0.18 11.41 -12.23
N LYS A 210 0.59 11.55 -13.31
CA LYS A 210 1.85 12.31 -13.33
C LYS A 210 1.69 13.82 -13.17
N ALA A 211 0.47 14.35 -13.28
CA ALA A 211 0.19 15.76 -13.02
C ALA A 211 -0.04 16.06 -11.54
N LEU A 212 -0.22 15.03 -10.71
CA LEU A 212 -0.32 15.16 -9.26
C LEU A 212 1.06 15.46 -8.66
N SER A 213 1.14 16.44 -7.76
CA SER A 213 2.43 16.92 -7.23
C SER A 213 3.25 15.88 -6.47
N ASN A 214 2.58 14.89 -5.89
CA ASN A 214 3.21 13.84 -5.09
C ASN A 214 3.58 12.62 -5.93
N ILE A 215 3.19 12.55 -7.20
CA ILE A 215 3.54 11.45 -8.10
C ILE A 215 4.77 11.82 -8.91
N ILE A 216 5.81 11.00 -8.79
CA ILE A 216 7.06 11.17 -9.53
C ILE A 216 6.92 10.57 -10.93
N ASP A 217 6.41 9.35 -11.04
CA ASP A 217 6.10 8.71 -12.32
C ASP A 217 5.07 7.60 -12.14
N ALA A 218 4.46 7.18 -13.25
CA ALA A 218 3.49 6.08 -13.31
C ALA A 218 3.55 5.38 -14.68
N GLU A 219 3.17 4.09 -14.73
CA GLU A 219 3.01 3.27 -15.93
C GLU A 219 1.80 2.35 -15.76
N ALA A 220 0.80 2.50 -16.62
CA ALA A 220 -0.47 1.78 -16.50
C ALA A 220 -0.69 0.70 -17.57
N SER A 221 0.20 0.57 -18.54
CA SER A 221 -0.03 -0.30 -19.69
C SER A 221 0.41 -1.73 -19.42
N HIS A 222 1.50 -1.91 -18.69
CA HIS A 222 2.18 -3.20 -18.57
C HIS A 222 2.03 -3.85 -17.20
N ARG A 223 2.16 -5.18 -17.24
CA ARG A 223 2.18 -6.08 -16.07
C ARG A 223 3.63 -6.42 -15.75
N GLY A 224 3.89 -7.00 -14.59
CA GLY A 224 5.23 -7.36 -14.19
C GLY A 224 5.47 -7.26 -12.69
N TYR A 225 6.66 -6.83 -12.29
CA TYR A 225 7.10 -6.80 -10.89
C TYR A 225 8.24 -5.81 -10.68
N THR A 226 8.52 -5.46 -9.43
CA THR A 226 9.63 -4.55 -9.09
C THR A 226 10.75 -5.32 -8.41
N LEU A 227 11.98 -5.14 -8.87
CA LEU A 227 13.19 -5.66 -8.23
C LEU A 227 13.82 -4.57 -7.37
N HIS A 228 14.02 -4.86 -6.08
CA HIS A 228 14.63 -3.93 -5.14
C HIS A 228 16.06 -4.35 -4.79
N THR A 229 17.00 -3.42 -4.95
CA THR A 229 18.39 -3.55 -4.49
C THR A 229 18.63 -2.53 -3.40
N ILE A 230 19.02 -2.99 -2.21
CA ILE A 230 19.09 -2.16 -1.00
C ILE A 230 20.52 -2.19 -0.47
N THR A 231 21.12 -1.01 -0.27
CA THR A 231 22.41 -0.82 0.40
C THR A 231 22.26 0.22 1.52
N PRO A 232 23.27 0.40 2.40
CA PRO A 232 23.21 1.46 3.42
C PRO A 232 23.07 2.87 2.83
N GLU A 233 23.47 3.09 1.58
CA GLU A 233 23.47 4.40 0.92
C GLU A 233 22.22 4.61 0.06
N THR A 234 21.71 3.54 -0.58
CA THR A 234 20.68 3.66 -1.61
C THR A 234 19.65 2.55 -1.57
N TRP A 235 18.40 2.91 -1.88
CA TRP A 235 17.32 1.98 -2.23
C TRP A 235 16.98 2.13 -3.71
N THR A 236 17.24 1.11 -4.51
CA THR A 236 16.99 1.12 -5.96
C THR A 236 15.83 0.19 -6.30
N ALA A 237 14.85 0.69 -7.06
CA ALA A 237 13.70 -0.04 -7.58
C ALA A 237 13.76 -0.11 -9.11
N GLN A 238 13.89 -1.32 -9.66
CA GLN A 238 13.85 -1.60 -11.10
C GLN A 238 12.49 -2.17 -11.47
N TYR A 239 11.72 -1.45 -12.27
CA TYR A 239 10.39 -1.87 -12.70
C TYR A 239 10.49 -2.77 -13.93
N ARG A 240 10.26 -4.07 -13.73
CA ARG A 240 10.26 -5.09 -14.78
C ARG A 240 8.88 -5.18 -15.39
N ILE A 241 8.78 -4.94 -16.69
CA ILE A 241 7.55 -5.08 -17.45
C ILE A 241 7.58 -6.32 -18.33
N VAL A 242 6.42 -6.95 -18.48
CA VAL A 242 6.17 -8.08 -19.38
C VAL A 242 5.38 -7.55 -20.58
N ASP A 243 5.84 -7.83 -21.80
CA ASP A 243 5.24 -7.27 -23.03
C ASP A 243 3.76 -7.67 -23.17
N ASP A 244 3.44 -8.92 -22.83
CA ASP A 244 2.07 -9.46 -22.79
C ASP A 244 1.96 -10.62 -21.80
N ALA A 245 1.29 -10.41 -20.67
CA ALA A 245 1.08 -11.43 -19.63
C ALA A 245 0.19 -12.61 -20.08
N LYS A 246 -0.43 -12.55 -21.28
CA LYS A 246 -1.20 -13.65 -21.87
C LYS A 246 -0.35 -14.62 -22.69
N VAL A 247 0.94 -14.30 -22.90
CA VAL A 247 1.87 -15.11 -23.69
C VAL A 247 2.91 -15.74 -22.76
N GLU A 248 2.97 -17.08 -22.74
CA GLU A 248 3.79 -17.88 -21.80
C GLU A 248 5.28 -17.50 -21.77
N ASN A 249 5.84 -17.06 -22.90
CA ASN A 249 7.25 -16.66 -23.03
C ASN A 249 7.39 -15.22 -23.54
N SER A 250 6.53 -14.34 -23.05
CA SER A 250 6.57 -12.93 -23.40
C SER A 250 7.88 -12.27 -22.96
N GLY A 251 8.31 -11.25 -23.71
CA GLY A 251 9.53 -10.51 -23.39
C GLY A 251 9.41 -9.82 -22.04
N VAL A 252 10.55 -9.70 -21.35
CA VAL A 252 10.68 -8.93 -20.12
C VAL A 252 11.74 -7.86 -20.31
N SER A 253 11.39 -6.61 -20.07
CA SER A 253 12.29 -5.46 -20.14
C SER A 253 12.17 -4.60 -18.89
N ASP A 254 13.14 -3.69 -18.70
CA ASP A 254 13.04 -2.66 -17.68
C ASP A 254 12.25 -1.49 -18.26
N TRP A 255 11.19 -1.06 -17.57
CA TRP A 255 10.53 0.21 -17.89
C TRP A 255 11.43 1.37 -17.46
N LYS A 256 11.72 1.44 -16.15
CA LYS A 256 12.53 2.47 -15.51
C LYS A 256 13.17 1.95 -14.23
N THR A 257 14.24 2.63 -13.81
CA THR A 257 14.91 2.42 -12.53
C THR A 257 14.91 3.71 -11.73
N PHE A 258 14.50 3.62 -10.47
CA PHE A 258 14.50 4.75 -9.54
C PHE A 258 15.39 4.44 -8.34
N THR A 259 16.16 5.43 -7.88
CA THR A 259 17.03 5.31 -6.70
C THR A 259 16.71 6.40 -5.69
N VAL A 260 16.56 5.98 -4.42
CA VAL A 260 16.42 6.87 -3.26
C VAL A 260 17.74 6.88 -2.50
N THR A 261 18.26 8.07 -2.20
CA THR A 261 19.45 8.24 -1.36
C THR A 261 19.06 8.34 0.11
N ALA A 262 19.69 7.54 0.96
CA ALA A 262 19.48 7.58 2.41
C ALA A 262 19.68 9.01 2.96
N GLY A 263 18.82 9.42 3.89
CA GLY A 263 18.80 10.72 4.55
C GLY A 263 18.14 11.86 3.77
N THR A 264 17.61 11.62 2.56
CA THR A 264 17.15 12.72 1.68
C THR A 264 15.71 12.64 1.19
N ALA A 265 15.09 11.45 1.20
CA ALA A 265 13.84 11.16 0.47
C ALA A 265 13.84 11.64 -1.00
N ALA A 266 15.02 11.89 -1.58
CA ALA A 266 15.17 12.36 -2.95
C ALA A 266 15.25 11.17 -3.90
N VAL A 267 14.57 11.27 -5.04
CA VAL A 267 14.51 10.23 -6.06
C VAL A 267 15.26 10.66 -7.32
N ALA A 268 16.09 9.78 -7.86
CA ALA A 268 16.69 9.90 -9.18
C ALA A 268 16.22 8.77 -10.10
N GLU A 269 15.84 9.09 -11.33
CA GLU A 269 15.71 8.12 -12.43
C GLU A 269 17.11 7.83 -12.98
N VAL A 270 17.46 6.55 -13.14
CA VAL A 270 18.82 6.08 -13.50
C VAL A 270 18.80 5.21 -14.75
#